data_AF-A0A9D9PT33-F1
#
_entry.id   AF-A0A9D9PT33-F1
#
_cell.length_a   1.000
_cell.length_b   1.000
_cell.length_c   1.000
_cell.angle_alpha   90.00
_cell.angle_beta   90.00
_cell.angle_gamma   90.00
#
_symmetry.space_group_name_H-M   'P 1'
#
loop_
_entity.id
_entity.type
_entity.pdbx_description
1 polymer ?
#
loop_
_entity_poly.entity_id
_entity_poly.type
_entity_poly.pdbx_seq_one_letter_code
_entity_poly.pdbx_strand_id
1 'polypeptide(L)'
;MKRAIAAFLLALISMASITSVESSAASLIDKEIIVVNDVGSTEKTSFLTNSSGVLKCNSRFSCKNNPAQTIQAVQTLECKNAGGAFTSVNAWRKTVNAQEMDMYNTKSNAGKGTYRLKTKPNLL
;
A
#
# COMPACT_ATOMS: atom_id res chain seq x y z
N MET A 1 -6.02 66.50 0.63
CA MET A 1 -6.40 65.38 -0.28
C MET A 1 -5.36 64.26 -0.16
N LYS A 2 -4.99 63.72 1.00
CA LYS A 2 -5.75 62.91 1.98
C LYS A 2 -6.47 61.66 1.43
N ARG A 3 -6.33 61.32 0.14
CA ARG A 3 -6.89 60.08 -0.44
C ARG A 3 -5.89 59.21 -1.21
N ALA A 4 -4.61 59.58 -1.23
CA ALA A 4 -3.57 58.79 -1.89
C ALA A 4 -2.73 57.91 -0.95
N ILE A 5 -2.81 58.11 0.38
CA ILE A 5 -1.98 57.36 1.35
C ILE A 5 -2.73 56.11 1.89
N ALA A 6 -4.06 56.10 1.83
CA ALA A 6 -4.88 54.97 2.29
C ALA A 6 -4.91 53.78 1.32
N ALA A 7 -4.49 53.97 0.06
CA ALA A 7 -4.46 52.88 -0.94
C ALA A 7 -3.14 52.09 -0.93
N PHE A 8 -2.07 52.61 -0.31
CA PHE A 8 -0.77 51.93 -0.24
C PHE A 8 -0.61 51.07 1.04
N LEU A 9 -1.48 51.28 2.04
CA LEU A 9 -1.46 50.56 3.32
C LEU A 9 -2.42 49.36 3.38
N LEU A 10 -3.27 49.14 2.35
CA LEU A 10 -4.16 47.97 2.26
C LEU A 10 -3.62 46.84 1.36
N ALA A 11 -2.46 47.01 0.72
CA ALA A 11 -1.84 45.99 -0.14
C ALA A 11 -0.76 45.15 0.57
N LEU A 12 -0.55 45.36 1.87
CA LEU A 12 0.56 44.78 2.64
C LEU A 12 0.12 43.80 3.74
N ILE A 13 -1.16 43.40 3.76
CA ILE A 13 -1.71 42.43 4.72
C ILE A 13 -2.62 41.44 3.98
N SER A 14 -2.02 40.55 3.19
CA SER A 14 -2.66 39.26 2.88
C SER A 14 -1.59 38.24 2.53
N MET A 15 -1.48 37.22 3.40
CA MET A 15 -0.71 35.97 3.25
C MET A 15 0.81 36.15 3.35
N ALA A 16 1.39 36.31 4.54
CA ALA A 16 1.44 35.31 5.63
C ALA A 16 1.72 33.89 5.11
N SER A 17 3.01 33.66 4.82
CA SER A 17 3.76 32.43 5.13
C SER A 17 3.07 31.08 4.85
N ILE A 18 3.28 30.58 3.63
CA ILE A 18 3.42 29.14 3.42
C ILE A 18 4.92 28.86 3.33
N THR A 19 5.59 28.79 4.48
CA THR A 19 6.81 27.98 4.56
C THR A 19 6.33 26.54 4.45
N SER A 20 6.37 25.96 3.26
CA SER A 20 6.28 24.52 3.11
C SER A 20 7.52 23.93 3.77
N VAL A 21 7.42 23.67 5.07
CA VAL A 21 8.33 22.74 5.72
C VAL A 21 8.01 21.40 5.07
N GLU A 22 8.79 21.03 4.07
CA GLU A 22 8.89 19.64 3.64
C GLU A 22 9.51 18.89 4.81
N SER A 23 8.66 18.57 5.79
CA SER A 23 8.90 17.44 6.65
C SER A 23 8.89 16.24 5.72
N SER A 24 10.07 15.92 5.20
CA SER A 24 10.42 14.58 4.77
C SER A 24 10.30 13.71 6.01
N ALA A 25 9.05 13.39 6.39
CA ALA A 25 8.76 12.28 7.25
C ALA A 25 9.23 11.08 6.44
N ALA A 26 10.48 10.68 6.71
CA ALA A 26 10.99 9.39 6.37
C ALA A 26 9.89 8.40 6.72
N SER A 27 9.17 7.94 5.70
CA SER A 27 8.20 6.88 5.86
C SER A 27 9.05 5.66 6.20
N LEU A 28 9.21 5.43 7.50
CA LEU A 28 9.64 4.15 8.03
C LEU A 28 8.57 3.16 7.60
N ILE A 29 8.71 2.67 6.36
CA ILE A 29 8.07 1.46 5.91
C ILE A 29 8.83 0.39 6.65
N ASP A 30 8.37 0.12 7.87
CA ASP A 30 8.72 -1.10 8.54
C ASP A 30 8.26 -2.22 7.61
N LYS A 31 9.23 -2.88 6.97
CA LYS A 31 9.01 -3.92 5.95
C LYS A 31 8.54 -5.18 6.67
N GLU A 32 7.36 -5.15 7.25
CA GLU A 32 6.80 -6.32 7.91
C GLU A 32 6.23 -7.27 6.84
N ILE A 33 7.09 -8.18 6.37
CA ILE A 33 6.70 -9.32 5.53
C ILE A 33 6.13 -10.39 6.46
N ILE A 34 4.82 -10.41 6.66
CA ILE A 34 4.16 -11.48 7.42
C ILE A 34 3.76 -12.60 6.45
N VAL A 35 4.58 -13.65 6.39
CA VAL A 35 4.26 -14.89 5.66
C VAL A 35 3.40 -15.77 6.56
N VAL A 36 2.11 -15.89 6.25
CA VAL A 36 1.23 -16.85 6.94
C VAL A 36 1.28 -18.18 6.17
N ASN A 37 1.98 -19.16 6.75
CA ASN A 37 2.05 -20.53 6.26
C ASN A 37 0.79 -21.27 6.66
N ASP A 38 0.05 -21.76 5.67
CA ASP A 38 -0.95 -22.79 5.87
C ASP A 38 -0.81 -23.81 4.74
N VAL A 39 -0.75 -25.06 5.20
CA VAL A 39 -0.53 -26.43 4.67
C VAL A 39 -0.24 -26.63 3.17
N GLY A 40 0.84 -27.39 2.90
CA GLY A 40 1.13 -28.01 1.60
C GLY A 40 2.32 -27.40 0.84
N SER A 41 3.54 -27.50 1.40
CA SER A 41 4.84 -27.17 0.76
C SER A 41 4.83 -26.00 -0.24
N THR A 42 4.11 -24.93 0.09
CA THR A 42 3.88 -23.83 -0.84
C THR A 42 4.99 -22.82 -0.63
N GLU A 43 5.86 -22.63 -1.61
CA GLU A 43 6.77 -21.47 -1.59
C GLU A 43 5.91 -20.22 -1.77
N LYS A 44 5.91 -19.34 -0.76
CA LYS A 44 5.14 -18.10 -0.75
C LYS A 44 6.12 -16.94 -0.59
N THR A 45 6.17 -16.06 -1.58
CA THR A 45 6.85 -14.77 -1.44
C THR A 45 5.85 -13.65 -1.62
N SER A 46 5.97 -12.60 -0.82
CA SER A 46 5.14 -11.41 -0.96
C SER A 46 5.96 -10.17 -0.66
N PHE A 47 5.88 -9.20 -1.56
CA PHE A 47 6.62 -7.95 -1.49
C PHE A 47 5.65 -6.79 -1.60
N LEU A 48 5.80 -5.85 -0.67
CA LEU A 48 5.15 -4.56 -0.72
C LEU A 48 6.23 -3.50 -0.91
N THR A 49 6.10 -2.71 -1.96
CA THR A 49 6.99 -1.56 -2.19
C THR A 49 6.14 -0.31 -2.31
N ASN A 50 6.64 0.80 -1.77
CA ASN A 50 6.03 2.11 -1.91
C ASN A 50 6.96 2.98 -2.74
N SER A 51 6.41 3.60 -3.77
CA SER A 51 7.08 4.66 -4.52
C SER A 51 6.10 5.82 -4.65
N SER A 52 6.38 6.91 -3.93
CA SER A 52 5.65 8.17 -4.03
C SER A 52 4.11 8.03 -3.91
N GLY A 53 3.64 7.24 -2.94
CA GLY A 53 2.19 7.05 -2.71
C GLY A 53 1.54 6.01 -3.63
N VAL A 54 2.34 5.27 -4.40
CA VAL A 54 1.92 4.09 -5.14
C VAL A 54 2.48 2.85 -4.46
N LEU A 55 1.59 2.01 -3.95
CA LEU A 55 1.93 0.72 -3.36
C LEU A 55 1.87 -0.36 -4.44
N LYS A 56 3.00 -1.04 -4.67
CA LYS A 56 3.07 -2.21 -5.55
C LYS A 56 3.07 -3.48 -4.70
N CYS A 57 2.12 -4.35 -4.99
CA CYS A 57 1.83 -5.57 -4.26
C CYS A 57 2.14 -6.76 -5.15
N ASN A 58 3.21 -7.48 -4.83
CA ASN A 58 3.67 -8.64 -5.60
C ASN A 58 3.58 -9.88 -4.72
N SER A 59 2.92 -10.94 -5.17
CA SER A 59 2.90 -12.22 -4.47
C SER A 59 3.12 -13.35 -5.45
N ARG A 60 3.92 -14.36 -5.05
CA ARG A 60 4.14 -15.59 -5.81
C ARG A 60 3.83 -16.81 -4.94
N PHE A 61 3.18 -17.79 -5.55
CA PHE A 61 2.82 -19.10 -4.98
C PHE A 61 3.33 -20.21 -5.90
N SER A 62 3.86 -21.28 -5.32
CA SER A 62 4.20 -22.50 -6.05
C SER A 62 3.74 -23.73 -5.28
N CYS A 63 3.02 -24.63 -5.95
CA CYS A 63 2.40 -25.84 -5.41
C CYS A 63 3.08 -27.07 -6.02
N LYS A 64 4.41 -27.17 -5.81
CA LYS A 64 5.31 -28.14 -6.47
C LYS A 64 4.87 -29.61 -6.34
N ASN A 65 4.13 -29.95 -5.28
CA ASN A 65 3.77 -31.33 -4.97
C ASN A 65 2.37 -31.76 -5.48
N ASN A 66 1.64 -30.90 -6.21
CA ASN A 66 0.32 -31.29 -6.75
C ASN A 66 0.06 -30.74 -8.17
N PRO A 67 0.22 -31.57 -9.22
CA PRO A 67 0.18 -31.13 -10.62
C PRO A 67 -1.22 -30.87 -11.20
N ALA A 68 -2.29 -31.18 -10.49
CA ALA A 68 -3.67 -30.98 -10.96
C ALA A 68 -4.46 -30.08 -10.01
N GLN A 69 -4.05 -28.82 -9.84
CA GLN A 69 -4.77 -27.88 -8.96
C GLN A 69 -5.11 -26.58 -9.65
N THR A 70 -6.35 -26.18 -9.43
CA THR A 70 -6.78 -24.80 -9.67
C THR A 70 -6.33 -24.01 -8.44
N ILE A 71 -5.41 -23.06 -8.60
CA ILE A 71 -5.01 -22.18 -7.52
C ILE A 71 -5.92 -20.97 -7.55
N GLN A 72 -6.62 -20.69 -6.46
CA GLN A 72 -7.27 -19.40 -6.21
C GLN A 72 -6.50 -18.67 -5.12
N ALA A 73 -6.23 -17.38 -5.27
CA ALA A 73 -5.61 -16.59 -4.21
C ALA A 73 -6.28 -15.24 -4.04
N VAL A 74 -6.29 -14.77 -2.80
CA VAL A 74 -6.74 -13.42 -2.42
C VAL A 74 -5.55 -12.66 -1.84
N GLN A 75 -5.17 -11.57 -2.49
CA GLN A 75 -4.16 -10.61 -2.04
C GLN A 75 -4.87 -9.40 -1.44
N THR A 76 -4.65 -9.16 -0.15
CA THR A 76 -5.28 -8.08 0.63
C THR A 76 -4.20 -7.09 1.07
N LEU A 77 -4.38 -5.82 0.72
CA LEU A 77 -3.59 -4.72 1.25
C LEU A 77 -4.29 -4.19 2.50
N GLU A 78 -3.55 -4.13 3.61
CA GLU A 78 -4.07 -3.66 4.89
C GLU A 78 -3.28 -2.45 5.37
N CYS A 79 -3.97 -1.50 6.03
CA CYS A 79 -3.35 -0.35 6.69
C CYS A 79 -3.61 -0.42 8.19
N LYS A 80 -2.57 -0.14 8.99
CA LYS A 80 -2.67 -0.03 10.44
C LYS A 80 -3.46 1.24 10.79
N ASN A 81 -4.53 1.07 11.55
CA ASN A 81 -5.35 2.16 12.06
C ASN A 81 -4.73 2.77 13.34
N ALA A 82 -5.32 3.86 13.83
CA ALA A 82 -4.84 4.56 15.03
C ALA A 82 -4.88 3.67 16.30
N GLY A 83 -5.79 2.70 16.36
CA GLY A 83 -5.89 1.71 17.43
C GLY A 83 -4.89 0.56 17.31
N GLY A 84 -3.99 0.60 16.32
CA GLY A 84 -2.96 -0.41 16.09
C GLY A 84 -3.41 -1.66 15.35
N ALA A 85 -4.70 -1.77 14.99
CA ALA A 85 -5.23 -2.89 14.24
C ALA A 85 -5.08 -2.69 12.73
N PHE A 86 -4.80 -3.77 12.00
CA PHE A 86 -4.76 -3.73 10.55
C PHE A 86 -6.16 -3.91 9.96
N THR A 87 -6.50 -3.05 9.00
CA THR A 87 -7.79 -3.05 8.31
C THR A 87 -7.58 -3.10 6.81
N SER A 88 -8.41 -3.86 6.09
CA SER A 88 -8.33 -3.97 4.64
C SER A 88 -8.64 -2.63 3.97
N VAL A 89 -7.73 -2.19 3.10
CA VAL A 89 -7.92 -1.00 2.25
C VAL A 89 -8.08 -1.35 0.78
N ASN A 90 -7.65 -2.55 0.37
CA ASN A 90 -7.95 -3.11 -0.94
C ASN A 90 -7.79 -4.63 -0.96
N ALA A 91 -8.45 -5.31 -1.90
CA ALA A 91 -8.28 -6.74 -2.11
C ALA A 91 -8.39 -7.11 -3.59
N TRP A 92 -7.59 -8.08 -4.00
CA TRP A 92 -7.56 -8.63 -5.35
C TRP A 92 -7.66 -10.15 -5.31
N ARG A 93 -8.39 -10.73 -6.25
CA ARG A 93 -8.53 -12.17 -6.39
C ARG A 93 -8.00 -12.60 -7.75
N LYS A 94 -7.29 -13.72 -7.78
CA LYS A 94 -6.85 -14.38 -9.02
C LYS A 94 -7.09 -15.87 -8.91
N THR A 95 -7.47 -16.50 -10.02
CA THR A 95 -7.58 -17.95 -10.16
C THR A 95 -6.82 -18.39 -11.40
N VAL A 96 -6.01 -19.44 -11.29
CA VAL A 96 -5.26 -20.04 -12.40
C VAL A 96 -5.30 -21.56 -12.33
N ASN A 97 -5.27 -22.21 -13.48
CA ASN A 97 -5.10 -23.66 -13.59
C ASN A 97 -3.62 -23.94 -13.87
N ALA A 98 -2.78 -23.80 -12.85
CA ALA A 98 -1.34 -23.92 -12.94
C ALA A 98 -0.75 -24.29 -11.58
N GLN A 99 0.45 -24.85 -11.57
CA GLN A 99 1.19 -25.15 -10.34
C GLN A 99 1.78 -23.90 -9.69
N GLU A 100 1.84 -22.77 -10.40
CA GLU A 100 2.36 -21.52 -9.90
C GLU A 100 1.43 -20.36 -10.21
N MET A 101 1.43 -19.36 -9.33
CA MET A 101 0.68 -18.14 -9.51
C MET A 101 1.51 -16.93 -9.10
N ASP A 102 1.62 -15.96 -10.01
CA ASP A 102 2.02 -14.60 -9.68
C ASP A 102 0.82 -13.65 -9.61
N MET A 103 0.81 -12.77 -8.62
CA MET A 103 -0.16 -11.69 -8.45
C MET A 103 0.57 -10.36 -8.36
N TYR A 104 0.33 -9.48 -9.34
CA TYR A 104 0.88 -8.13 -9.41
C TYR A 104 -0.26 -7.14 -9.38
N ASN A 105 -0.36 -6.35 -8.31
CA ASN A 105 -1.37 -5.31 -8.18
C ASN A 105 -0.77 -4.00 -7.68
N THR A 106 -1.51 -2.92 -7.90
CA THR A 106 -1.11 -1.59 -7.44
C THR A 106 -2.26 -0.88 -6.75
N LYS A 107 -1.92 -0.08 -5.73
CA LYS A 107 -2.82 0.90 -5.12
C LYS A 107 -2.17 2.28 -5.19
N SER A 108 -2.72 3.13 -6.05
CA SER A 108 -2.35 4.55 -6.14
C SER A 108 -3.02 5.36 -5.02
N ASN A 109 -2.52 6.56 -4.77
CA ASN A 109 -3.05 7.47 -3.76
C ASN A 109 -3.09 6.82 -2.37
N ALA A 110 -2.05 6.08 -2.02
CA ALA A 110 -1.87 5.57 -0.67
C ALA A 110 -1.53 6.73 0.25
N GLY A 111 -2.35 6.96 1.27
CA GLY A 111 -2.07 7.94 2.31
C GLY A 111 -0.87 7.52 3.17
N LYS A 112 -0.45 8.40 4.08
CA LYS A 112 0.56 8.07 5.09
C LYS A 112 0.03 6.94 5.98
N GLY A 113 0.89 5.98 6.34
CA GLY A 113 0.53 4.89 7.24
C GLY A 113 1.47 3.70 7.13
N THR A 114 1.28 2.74 8.04
CA THR A 114 1.95 1.43 7.98
C THR A 114 1.06 0.47 7.21
N TYR A 115 1.57 -0.04 6.10
CA TYR A 115 0.85 -0.99 5.26
C TYR A 115 1.49 -2.36 5.35
N ARG A 116 0.67 -3.39 5.22
CA ARG A 116 1.14 -4.77 5.02
C ARG A 116 0.36 -5.45 3.91
N LEU A 117 0.99 -6.44 3.30
CA LEU A 117 0.38 -7.26 2.27
C LEU A 117 0.12 -8.65 2.85
N LYS A 118 -1.13 -9.09 2.78
CA LYS A 118 -1.54 -10.43 3.18
C LYS A 118 -2.05 -11.18 1.97
N THR A 119 -1.52 -12.35 1.68
CA THR A 119 -2.01 -13.15 0.56
C THR A 119 -2.33 -14.57 1.00
N LYS A 120 -3.56 -15.00 0.72
CA LYS A 120 -4.07 -16.32 1.09
C LYS A 120 -4.36 -17.13 -0.18
N PRO A 121 -3.55 -18.16 -0.49
CA PRO A 121 -3.90 -19.14 -1.50
C PRO A 121 -4.95 -20.12 -0.96
N ASN A 122 -5.76 -20.64 -1.87
CA ASN A 122 -6.76 -21.69 -1.69
C ASN A 122 -6.61 -22.65 -2.88
N LEU A 123 -6.36 -23.91 -2.57
CA LEU A 123 -6.23 -24.98 -3.56
C LEU A 123 -7.62 -25.54 -3.83
N LEU A 124 -8.02 -25.56 -5.10
CA LEU A 124 -9.31 -26.06 -5.58
C LEU A 124 -9.09 -27.35 -6.40
#